data_AF-A0A4Q2U4Y7-F1
#
_entry.id   AF-A0A4Q2U4Y7-F1
#
_cell.length_a   1.000
_cell.length_b   1.000
_cell.length_c   1.000
_cell.angle_alpha   90.00
_cell.angle_beta   90.00
_cell.angle_gamma   90.00
#
_symmetry.space_group_name_H-M   'P 1'
#
loop_
_entity.id
_entity.type
_entity.pdbx_description
1 polymer ?
#
loop_
_entity_poly.entity_id
_entity_poly.type
_entity_poly.pdbx_seq_one_letter_code
_entity_poly.pdbx_strand_id
1 'polypeptide(L)'
;MADLALDEVRDIGIAAIRRVVGDPSLRVEFRLDLDRDDRPEYSFRLFLPTPEAWRDASARISAITDTVMEDLSSRGDDSFPFVWLLSDGTWTFGRDAAAE
;
A
#
# COMPACT_ATOMS: atom_id res chain seq x y z
N MET A 1 15.91 7.00 -6.62
CA MET A 1 15.82 8.07 -5.59
C MET A 1 14.43 8.64 -5.72
N ALA A 2 13.71 8.85 -4.62
CA ALA A 2 12.37 9.45 -4.67
C ALA A 2 12.52 10.93 -5.02
N ASP A 3 12.10 11.30 -6.24
CA ASP A 3 12.14 12.68 -6.70
C ASP A 3 10.92 13.49 -6.22
N LEU A 4 9.92 12.83 -5.62
CA LEU A 4 8.71 13.46 -5.09
C LEU A 4 8.81 13.80 -3.60
N ALA A 5 8.08 14.83 -3.18
CA ALA A 5 7.95 15.14 -1.76
C ALA A 5 7.16 14.03 -1.03
N LEU A 6 7.46 13.80 0.26
CA LEU A 6 6.77 12.76 1.05
C LEU A 6 5.24 12.92 1.08
N ASP A 7 4.75 14.16 1.12
CA ASP A 7 3.32 14.44 1.07
C ASP A 7 2.71 14.07 -0.30
N GLU A 8 3.47 14.21 -1.40
CA GLU A 8 3.02 13.79 -2.73
C GLU A 8 2.98 12.28 -2.84
N VAL A 9 4.03 11.58 -2.38
CA VAL A 9 4.06 10.10 -2.33
C VAL A 9 2.87 9.57 -1.53
N ARG A 10 2.60 10.18 -0.36
CA ARG A 10 1.44 9.86 0.48
C ARG A 10 0.14 10.03 -0.30
N ASP A 11 -0.07 11.21 -0.88
CA ASP A 11 -1.35 11.55 -1.51
C ASP A 11 -1.61 10.69 -2.75
N ILE A 12 -0.57 10.40 -3.54
CA ILE A 12 -0.61 9.46 -4.67
C ILE A 12 -1.01 8.07 -4.18
N GLY A 13 -0.31 7.53 -3.19
CA GLY A 13 -0.57 6.17 -2.74
C GLY A 13 -1.95 6.01 -2.10
N ILE A 14 -2.40 6.97 -1.29
CA ILE A 14 -3.76 6.95 -0.72
C ILE A 14 -4.83 7.02 -1.84
N ALA A 15 -4.62 7.85 -2.87
CA ALA A 15 -5.54 7.96 -3.99
C ALA A 15 -5.61 6.66 -4.81
N ALA A 16 -4.47 6.04 -5.11
CA ALA A 16 -4.37 4.75 -5.79
C ALA A 16 -5.07 3.64 -4.99
N ILE A 17 -4.82 3.55 -3.68
CA ILE A 17 -5.46 2.58 -2.79
C ILE A 17 -6.98 2.70 -2.83
N ARG A 18 -7.51 3.92 -2.67
CA ARG A 18 -8.97 4.16 -2.68
C ARG A 18 -9.59 3.80 -4.02
N ARG A 19 -8.87 4.01 -5.13
CA ARG A 19 -9.32 3.65 -6.49
C ARG A 19 -9.45 2.13 -6.63
N VAL A 20 -8.46 1.37 -6.17
CA VAL A 20 -8.46 -0.10 -6.27
C VAL A 20 -9.49 -0.71 -5.32
N VAL A 21 -9.59 -0.21 -4.09
CA VAL A 21 -10.53 -0.75 -3.10
C VAL A 21 -11.98 -0.34 -3.41
N GLY A 22 -12.18 0.80 -4.07
CA GLY A 22 -13.51 1.33 -4.40
C GLY A 22 -14.27 1.90 -3.20
N ASP A 23 -13.61 2.08 -2.06
CA ASP A 23 -14.20 2.61 -0.83
C ASP A 23 -13.48 3.90 -0.39
N PRO A 24 -14.12 5.08 -0.52
CA PRO A 24 -13.54 6.34 -0.08
C PRO A 24 -13.44 6.48 1.44
N SER A 25 -14.22 5.69 2.20
CA SER A 25 -14.22 5.68 3.67
C SER A 25 -13.13 4.78 4.26
N LEU A 26 -12.44 4.01 3.42
CA LEU A 26 -11.31 3.19 3.84
C LEU A 26 -10.27 4.06 4.55
N ARG A 27 -9.96 3.67 5.78
CA ARG A 27 -8.85 4.26 6.53
C ARG A 27 -7.55 3.69 5.98
N VAL A 28 -6.68 4.60 5.55
CA VAL A 28 -5.33 4.32 5.05
C VAL A 28 -4.36 5.14 5.86
N GLU A 29 -3.36 4.51 6.44
CA GLU A 29 -2.23 5.18 7.09
C GLU A 29 -0.99 5.06 6.22
N PHE A 30 -0.28 6.17 6.06
CA PHE A 30 1.02 6.21 5.40
C PHE A 30 2.11 6.37 6.45
N ARG A 31 3.19 5.61 6.30
CA ARG A 31 4.38 5.69 7.14
C ARG A 31 5.63 5.66 6.29
N LEU A 32 6.63 6.41 6.74
CA LEU A 32 8.00 6.24 6.33
C LEU A 32 8.68 5.43 7.43
N ASP A 33 8.96 4.16 7.15
CA ASP A 33 9.72 3.29 8.04
C ASP A 33 11.14 3.10 7.44
N LEU A 34 12.05 2.46 8.17
CA LEU A 34 13.37 2.07 7.66
C LEU A 34 13.39 0.55 7.49
N ASP A 35 13.90 0.06 6.35
CA ASP A 35 14.13 -1.37 6.14
C ASP A 35 15.33 -1.86 6.98
N ARG A 36 15.64 -3.17 6.88
CA ARG A 36 16.76 -3.77 7.62
C ARG A 36 18.14 -3.24 7.21
N ASP A 37 18.23 -2.55 6.09
CA ASP A 37 19.44 -1.95 5.53
C ASP A 37 19.46 -0.42 5.77
N ASP A 38 18.64 0.10 6.69
CA ASP A 38 18.44 1.53 6.97
C ASP A 38 17.99 2.36 5.75
N ARG A 39 17.36 1.72 4.76
CA ARG A 39 16.82 2.42 3.59
C ARG A 39 15.38 2.87 3.87
N PRO A 40 14.99 4.06 3.36
CA PRO A 40 13.63 4.55 3.51
C PRO A 40 12.64 3.61 2.82
N GLU A 41 11.60 3.22 3.57
CA GLU A 41 10.53 2.34 3.13
C GLU A 41 9.18 3.05 3.26
N TYR A 42 8.46 3.16 2.14
CA TYR A 42 7.11 3.72 2.12
C TYR A 42 6.10 2.63 2.45
N SER A 43 5.41 2.74 3.58
CA SER A 43 4.44 1.75 4.03
C SER A 43 3.03 2.34 4.04
N PHE A 44 2.12 1.69 3.32
CA PHE A 44 0.68 1.97 3.35
C PHE A 44 -0.04 0.89 4.13
N ARG A 45 -0.83 1.30 5.12
CA ARG A 45 -1.52 0.43 6.07
C ARG A 45 -3.02 0.62 5.93
N LEU A 46 -3.71 -0.40 5.42
CA LEU A 46 -5.14 -0.37 5.16
C LEU A 46 -5.89 -1.06 6.30
N PHE A 47 -6.95 -0.40 6.79
CA PHE A 47 -7.80 -0.93 7.85
C PHE A 47 -9.10 -1.42 7.22
N LEU A 48 -9.24 -2.74 7.09
CA LEU A 48 -10.44 -3.32 6.49
C LEU A 48 -11.50 -3.59 7.57
N PRO A 49 -12.78 -3.24 7.31
CA PRO A 49 -13.83 -3.35 8.32
C PRO A 49 -14.36 -4.78 8.50
N THR A 50 -14.21 -5.68 7.52
CA THR A 50 -14.72 -7.05 7.60
C THR A 50 -13.76 -8.10 7.03
N PRO A 51 -13.75 -9.32 7.61
CA PRO A 51 -12.99 -10.45 7.08
C PRO A 51 -13.43 -10.87 5.66
N GLU A 52 -14.67 -10.62 5.26
CA GLU A 52 -15.15 -11.01 3.92
C GLU A 52 -14.49 -10.20 2.79
N ALA A 53 -13.96 -9.02 3.11
CA ALA A 53 -13.12 -8.24 2.20
C ALA A 53 -11.80 -8.97 1.84
N TRP A 54 -11.50 -10.11 2.48
CA TRP A 54 -10.28 -10.91 2.31
C TRP A 54 -10.30 -11.94 1.21
N ARG A 55 -11.46 -12.27 0.62
CA ARG A 55 -11.54 -13.43 -0.28
C ARG A 55 -10.54 -13.38 -1.44
N ASP A 56 -10.10 -12.17 -1.80
CA ASP A 56 -9.05 -11.89 -2.78
C ASP A 56 -7.94 -10.95 -2.24
N ALA A 57 -7.61 -11.01 -0.94
CA ALA A 57 -6.68 -10.08 -0.29
C ALA A 57 -5.34 -9.97 -1.05
N SER A 58 -4.75 -11.10 -1.44
CA SER A 58 -3.48 -11.16 -2.18
C SER A 58 -3.58 -10.44 -3.52
N ALA A 59 -4.60 -10.77 -4.31
CA ALA A 59 -4.82 -10.16 -5.62
C ALA A 59 -5.09 -8.65 -5.50
N ARG A 60 -5.82 -8.23 -4.46
CA ARG A 60 -6.06 -6.82 -4.15
C ARG A 60 -4.79 -6.11 -3.73
N ILE A 61 -3.95 -6.71 -2.89
CA ILE A 61 -2.67 -6.10 -2.49
C ILE A 61 -1.75 -5.96 -3.70
N SER A 62 -1.63 -6.98 -4.55
CA SER A 62 -0.88 -6.88 -5.80
C SER A 62 -1.41 -5.74 -6.66
N ALA A 63 -2.72 -5.67 -6.90
CA ALA A 63 -3.33 -4.59 -7.67
C ALA A 63 -3.09 -3.21 -7.05
N ILE A 64 -3.15 -3.08 -5.72
CA ILE A 64 -2.85 -1.84 -5.00
C ILE A 64 -1.39 -1.47 -5.23
N THR A 65 -0.45 -2.38 -4.95
CA THR A 65 0.99 -2.13 -5.08
C THR A 65 1.33 -1.72 -6.51
N ASP A 66 0.83 -2.46 -7.51
CA ASP A 66 1.05 -2.17 -8.93
C ASP A 66 0.50 -0.79 -9.30
N THR A 67 -0.70 -0.44 -8.84
CA THR A 67 -1.32 0.87 -9.12
C THR A 67 -0.55 2.01 -8.46
N VAL A 68 -0.08 1.83 -7.22
CA VAL A 68 0.73 2.85 -6.53
C VAL A 68 2.05 3.03 -7.25
N MET A 69 2.71 1.93 -7.65
CA MET A 69 3.95 1.98 -8.42
C MET A 69 3.77 2.66 -9.78
N GLU A 70 2.71 2.32 -10.52
CA GLU A 70 2.41 2.96 -11.81
C GLU A 70 2.19 4.46 -11.64
N ASP A 71 1.38 4.88 -10.65
CA ASP A 71 1.12 6.29 -10.40
C ASP A 71 2.40 7.04 -9.96
N LEU A 72 3.25 6.43 -9.13
CA LEU A 72 4.54 7.01 -8.71
C LEU A 72 5.52 7.14 -9.89
N SER A 73 5.72 6.06 -10.65
CA SER A 73 6.62 6.06 -11.82
C SER A 73 6.16 7.03 -12.90
N SER A 74 4.83 7.19 -13.09
CA SER A 74 4.28 8.19 -14.03
C SER A 74 4.67 9.64 -13.69
N ARG A 75 5.08 9.87 -12.43
CA ARG A 75 5.53 11.17 -11.91
C ARG A 75 7.03 11.23 -11.65
N GLY A 76 7.78 10.21 -12.09
CA GLY A 76 9.24 10.15 -11.96
C GLY A 76 9.75 9.56 -10.64
N ASP A 77 8.91 8.87 -9.88
CA ASP A 77 9.32 8.22 -8.63
C ASP A 77 9.30 6.70 -8.77
N ASP A 78 10.49 6.08 -8.74
CA ASP A 78 10.67 4.63 -8.86
C ASP A 78 10.71 3.92 -7.49
N SER A 79 10.15 4.54 -6.45
CA SER A 79 10.09 3.96 -5.12
C SER A 79 9.16 2.76 -5.07
N PHE A 80 9.54 1.75 -4.27
CA PHE A 80 8.73 0.55 -4.06
C PHE A 80 7.88 0.69 -2.78
N PRO A 81 6.54 0.81 -2.89
CA PRO A 81 5.67 0.91 -1.73
C PRO A 81 5.37 -0.48 -1.12
N PHE A 82 5.32 -0.53 0.20
CA PHE A 82 4.94 -1.69 0.99
C PHE A 82 3.50 -1.53 1.42
N VAL A 83 2.65 -2.50 1.07
CA VAL A 83 1.23 -2.47 1.38
C VAL A 83 0.91 -3.53 2.42
N TRP A 84 0.33 -3.08 3.52
CA TRP A 84 -0.05 -3.87 4.68
C TRP A 84 -1.56 -3.79 4.88
N LEU A 85 -2.18 -4.94 5.12
CA LEU A 85 -3.59 -5.02 5.50
C LEU A 85 -3.70 -5.35 6.99
N LEU A 86 -4.55 -4.63 7.72
CA LEU A 86 -4.98 -5.04 9.06
C LEU A 86 -6.37 -5.67 8.99
N SER A 87 -6.49 -6.86 9.58
CA SER A 87 -7.77 -7.55 9.77
C SER A 87 -7.78 -8.35 11.06
N ASP A 88 -8.88 -8.23 11.80
CA ASP A 88 -9.08 -8.95 13.07
C ASP A 88 -7.88 -8.80 14.03
N GLY A 89 -7.28 -7.62 14.06
CA GLY A 89 -6.08 -7.31 14.87
C GLY A 89 -4.75 -7.85 14.33
N THR A 90 -4.75 -8.55 13.20
CA THR A 90 -3.55 -9.13 12.57
C THR A 90 -3.14 -8.32 11.33
N TRP A 91 -1.85 -7.96 11.25
CA TRP A 91 -1.25 -7.34 10.06
C TRP A 91 -0.74 -8.41 9.11
N THR A 92 -1.13 -8.33 7.85
CA THR A 92 -0.64 -9.23 6.79
C THR A 92 0.04 -8.41 5.70
N PHE A 93 1.20 -8.90 5.29
CA PHE A 93 2.01 -8.30 4.24
C PHE A 93 1.66 -8.90 2.88
N GLY A 94 1.62 -8.06 1.85
CA GLY A 94 1.26 -8.45 0.48
C GLY A 94 2.05 -9.60 -0.13
N ARG A 95 3.30 -9.80 0.31
CA ARG A 95 4.16 -10.83 -0.28
C ARG A 95 3.84 -12.25 0.21
N ASP A 96 3.23 -12.39 1.39
CA ASP A 96 2.93 -13.69 1.99
C ASP A 96 1.60 -14.27 1.48
N ALA A 97 0.72 -13.41 0.96
CA ALA A 97 -0.63 -13.79 0.56
C ALA A 97 -0.66 -14.59 -0.78
N ALA A 98 0.44 -14.63 -1.53
CA ALA A 98 0.57 -15.41 -2.77
C ALA A 98 1.22 -16.80 -2.56
N ALA A 99 1.47 -17.22 -1.32
CA ALA A 99 2.21 -18.44 -0.99
C ALA A 99 1.36 -19.59 -0.40
N GLU A 100 0.02 -19.48 -0.38
CA GLU A 100 -0.90 -20.57 0.01
C GLU A 100 -1.77 -21.07 -1.14
#